data_AF-A0A9P8BYT3-F1
#
_entry.id   AF-A0A9P8BYT3-F1
#
_cell.length_a   1.000
_cell.length_b   1.000
_cell.length_c   1.000
_cell.angle_alpha   90.00
_cell.angle_beta   90.00
_cell.angle_gamma   90.00
#
_symmetry.space_group_name_H-M   'P 1'
#
loop_
_entity.id
_entity.type
_entity.pdbx_description
1 polymer ?
#
loop_
_entity_poly.entity_id
_entity_poly.type
_entity_poly.pdbx_seq_one_letter_code
_entity_poly.pdbx_strand_id
1 'polypeptide(L)'
;MRVVQDTHVDNSTPRVLYSDGSLLNSGTLEVSQAFGVVDLTQDNPLTVQGRTDGHASSAKAELMGLLAAVLSAPPEQDIVVKLDNQSVVEQYSRLVKNRRDTLPRKRFRSTYAGIWAVLWQAVESRPGRVEVVWIKGHSNIHGNELADQAAKVAAQSGSVPWMVDLTQQTDITTFAHCYGGIVEIDLRQLLKQQSTIRHHQAWTSQRRVKRAIPDIDDVEWNSTLAYVHDRHAVFTFYSNSKDSHQRTHHIKKLHGMLPTLNSMQARKPNLYPTCVCRRCELEKEDNNHVWKCPSAAETTTEIWKEAMGKINEWGVQATNSYNAARKREYKRAVDRGRQTVLHKFVGYLEAQASELIWKPRCSATIAWEQSQGISAKDKTSKYTGPRGDWSQGYGYITHDGFSTIVAQSQVLDRTATGGWCTEEFGL
;
A
#
# COMPACT_ATOMS: atom_id res chain seq x y z
N MET A 1 -12.28 -39.31 24.33
CA MET A 1 -11.49 -39.52 23.10
C MET A 1 -10.18 -40.13 23.56
N ARG A 2 -9.79 -41.36 23.14
CA ARG A 2 -8.45 -41.89 23.46
C ARG A 2 -7.46 -40.95 22.80
N VAL A 3 -6.68 -40.24 23.60
CA VAL A 3 -5.70 -39.28 23.09
C VAL A 3 -4.46 -40.09 22.71
N VAL A 4 -3.71 -39.64 21.70
CA VAL A 4 -2.40 -40.23 21.36
C VAL A 4 -1.46 -40.29 22.59
N GLN A 5 -1.73 -39.49 23.64
CA GLN A 5 -1.05 -39.48 24.93
C GLN A 5 -1.14 -40.80 25.72
N ASP A 6 -2.17 -41.62 25.52
CA ASP A 6 -2.42 -42.83 26.32
C ASP A 6 -1.64 -44.07 25.83
N THR A 7 -0.78 -43.90 24.83
CA THR A 7 -0.06 -45.01 24.19
C THR A 7 1.34 -45.18 24.77
N HIS A 8 1.86 -46.41 24.76
CA HIS A 8 3.21 -46.72 25.25
C HIS A 8 4.28 -45.86 24.59
N VAL A 9 5.21 -45.34 25.40
CA VAL A 9 6.37 -44.54 24.93
C VAL A 9 7.46 -45.49 24.44
N ASP A 10 7.90 -45.31 23.20
CA ASP A 10 9.05 -46.01 22.62
C ASP A 10 9.89 -45.04 21.79
N ASN A 11 11.10 -44.75 22.28
CA ASN A 11 12.04 -43.86 21.60
C ASN A 11 13.10 -44.62 20.77
N SER A 12 12.90 -45.91 20.48
CA SER A 12 13.73 -46.66 19.53
C SER A 12 13.66 -46.05 18.11
N THR A 13 12.48 -45.57 17.73
CA THR A 13 12.23 -44.76 16.52
C THR A 13 11.22 -43.66 16.85
N PRO A 14 11.36 -42.45 16.29
CA PRO A 14 10.42 -41.38 16.58
C PRO A 14 9.04 -41.70 16.00
N ARG A 15 7.98 -41.40 16.75
CA ARG A 15 6.59 -41.58 16.30
C ARG A 15 6.27 -40.57 15.21
N VAL A 16 5.74 -41.05 14.09
CA VAL A 16 5.41 -40.23 12.93
C VAL A 16 3.94 -39.84 12.97
N LEU A 17 3.67 -38.53 12.96
CA LEU A 17 2.34 -37.94 12.88
C LEU A 17 2.18 -37.23 11.55
N TYR A 18 1.02 -37.34 10.93
CA TYR A 18 0.64 -36.60 9.73
C TYR A 18 -0.37 -35.54 10.10
N SER A 19 -0.19 -34.31 9.64
CA SER A 19 -1.11 -33.20 9.92
C SER A 19 -1.42 -32.46 8.63
N ASP A 20 -2.67 -32.00 8.51
CA ASP A 20 -3.14 -31.20 7.39
C ASP A 20 -4.22 -30.21 7.85
N GLY A 21 -4.48 -29.19 7.02
CA GLY A 21 -5.45 -28.13 7.25
C GLY A 21 -6.36 -27.94 6.04
N SER A 22 -7.66 -27.78 6.31
CA SER A 22 -8.67 -27.51 5.28
C SER A 22 -9.27 -26.13 5.48
N LEU A 23 -9.48 -25.40 4.38
CA LEU A 23 -10.21 -24.14 4.33
C LEU A 23 -11.29 -24.24 3.25
N LEU A 24 -12.55 -24.18 3.67
CA LEU A 24 -13.72 -24.23 2.80
C LEU A 24 -14.37 -22.84 2.70
N ASN A 25 -15.00 -22.55 1.56
CA ASN A 25 -15.83 -21.36 1.33
C ASN A 25 -15.14 -20.02 1.66
N SER A 26 -13.83 -19.92 1.40
CA SER A 26 -13.04 -18.71 1.67
C SER A 26 -13.64 -17.48 0.99
N GLY A 27 -13.72 -16.38 1.74
CA GLY A 27 -14.31 -15.12 1.27
C GLY A 27 -15.83 -15.01 1.42
N THR A 28 -16.50 -16.02 2.00
CA THR A 28 -17.95 -16.01 2.26
C THR A 28 -18.27 -16.03 3.75
N LEU A 29 -19.54 -15.83 4.11
CA LEU A 29 -20.02 -15.97 5.50
C LEU A 29 -20.02 -17.42 6.00
N GLU A 30 -19.93 -18.40 5.09
CA GLU A 30 -19.90 -19.83 5.40
C GLU A 30 -18.46 -20.38 5.47
N VAL A 31 -17.47 -19.48 5.58
CA VAL A 31 -16.06 -19.86 5.69
C VAL A 31 -15.86 -20.80 6.88
N SER A 32 -15.18 -21.91 6.65
CA SER A 32 -14.86 -22.88 7.68
C SER A 32 -13.43 -23.35 7.50
N GLN A 33 -12.68 -23.38 8.59
CA GLN A 33 -11.31 -23.89 8.60
C GLN A 33 -11.14 -24.89 9.73
N ALA A 34 -10.38 -25.94 9.46
CA ALA A 34 -10.22 -27.06 10.37
C ALA A 34 -8.91 -27.80 10.11
N PHE A 35 -8.49 -28.59 11.07
CA PHE A 35 -7.27 -29.39 10.99
C PHE A 35 -7.58 -30.86 11.25
N GLY A 36 -6.70 -31.71 10.75
CA GLY A 36 -6.71 -33.15 10.98
C GLY A 36 -5.29 -33.63 11.26
N VAL A 37 -5.14 -34.49 12.27
CA VAL A 37 -3.89 -35.13 12.66
C VAL A 37 -4.14 -36.63 12.75
N VAL A 38 -3.25 -37.42 12.14
CA VAL A 38 -3.35 -38.87 12.11
C VAL A 38 -2.04 -39.50 12.58
N ASP A 39 -2.18 -40.46 13.49
CA ASP A 39 -1.13 -41.36 13.95
C ASP A 39 -1.42 -42.78 13.46
N LEU A 40 -0.47 -43.36 12.73
CA LEU A 40 -0.57 -44.71 12.14
C LEU A 40 0.25 -45.75 12.91
N THR A 41 0.77 -45.43 14.09
CA THR A 41 1.62 -46.35 14.86
C THR A 41 0.87 -47.53 15.49
N GLN A 42 -0.46 -47.48 15.53
CA GLN A 42 -1.31 -48.59 16.03
C GLN A 42 -2.13 -49.19 14.88
N ASP A 43 -2.55 -50.45 15.04
CA ASP A 43 -3.42 -51.15 14.06
C ASP A 43 -4.67 -50.36 13.69
N ASN A 44 -5.20 -49.56 14.63
CA ASN A 44 -6.24 -48.58 14.38
C ASN A 44 -5.64 -47.17 14.39
N PRO A 45 -5.73 -46.42 13.27
CA PRO A 45 -5.30 -45.03 13.21
C PRO A 45 -5.97 -44.18 14.29
N LEU A 46 -5.16 -43.46 15.06
CA LEU A 46 -5.67 -42.45 15.98
C LEU A 46 -5.79 -41.14 15.23
N THR A 47 -6.97 -40.51 15.29
CA THR A 47 -7.23 -39.24 14.61
C THR A 47 -7.64 -38.18 15.60
N VAL A 48 -6.97 -37.03 15.54
CA VAL A 48 -7.35 -35.80 16.25
C VAL A 48 -7.74 -34.78 15.20
N GLN A 49 -8.96 -34.25 15.28
CA GLN A 49 -9.45 -33.28 14.31
C GLN A 49 -10.30 -32.24 15.02
N GLY A 50 -10.35 -31.03 14.47
CA GLY A 50 -11.09 -29.93 15.07
C GLY A 50 -11.23 -28.74 14.15
N ARG A 51 -12.27 -27.95 14.38
CA ARG A 51 -12.44 -26.64 13.73
C ARG A 51 -11.58 -25.60 14.42
N THR A 52 -11.25 -24.52 13.73
CA THR A 52 -10.62 -23.34 14.32
C THR A 52 -11.24 -22.07 13.74
N ASP A 53 -11.36 -21.02 14.54
CA ASP A 53 -11.99 -19.75 14.15
C ASP A 53 -10.98 -18.61 14.17
N GLY A 54 -11.36 -17.45 13.63
CA GLY A 54 -10.52 -16.25 13.55
C GLY A 54 -10.18 -15.90 12.10
N HIS A 55 -8.98 -15.39 11.84
CA HIS A 55 -8.55 -15.05 10.50
C HIS A 55 -8.44 -16.30 9.63
N ALA A 56 -9.30 -16.39 8.61
CA ALA A 56 -9.40 -17.56 7.74
C ALA A 56 -8.16 -17.73 6.85
N SER A 57 -7.47 -18.86 6.97
CA SER A 57 -6.26 -19.15 6.21
C SER A 57 -5.90 -20.63 6.28
N SER A 58 -5.55 -21.24 5.14
CA SER A 58 -5.05 -22.62 5.10
C SER A 58 -3.82 -22.81 6.01
N ALA A 59 -2.89 -21.84 6.00
CA ALA A 59 -1.71 -21.86 6.86
C ALA A 59 -2.06 -21.83 8.36
N LYS A 60 -3.18 -21.21 8.75
CA LYS A 60 -3.66 -21.25 10.14
C LYS A 60 -4.18 -22.63 10.50
N ALA A 61 -4.99 -23.23 9.63
CA ALA A 61 -5.51 -24.57 9.82
C ALA A 61 -4.35 -25.57 10.02
N GLU A 62 -3.32 -25.50 9.19
CA GLU A 62 -2.15 -26.36 9.34
C GLU A 62 -1.31 -26.07 10.58
N LEU A 63 -1.15 -24.80 10.97
CA LEU A 63 -0.50 -24.44 12.23
C LEU A 63 -1.27 -25.01 13.44
N MET A 64 -2.59 -24.99 13.40
CA MET A 64 -3.44 -25.59 14.43
C MET A 64 -3.31 -27.11 14.43
N GLY A 65 -3.21 -27.75 13.27
CA GLY A 65 -2.91 -29.18 13.14
C GLY A 65 -1.54 -29.54 13.74
N LEU A 66 -0.50 -28.76 13.45
CA LEU A 66 0.82 -28.92 14.06
C LEU A 66 0.77 -28.80 15.59
N LEU A 67 0.06 -27.79 16.11
CA LEU A 67 -0.13 -27.63 17.56
C LEU A 67 -0.88 -28.83 18.15
N ALA A 68 -1.96 -29.28 17.51
CA ALA A 68 -2.71 -30.45 17.95
C ALA A 68 -1.85 -31.72 17.92
N ALA A 69 -0.99 -31.90 16.91
CA ALA A 69 -0.07 -33.03 16.83
C ALA A 69 0.91 -33.05 18.02
N VAL A 70 1.54 -31.91 18.33
CA VAL A 70 2.46 -31.78 19.46
C VAL A 70 1.75 -32.00 20.80
N LEU A 71 0.55 -31.45 20.97
CA LEU A 71 -0.22 -31.61 22.21
C LEU A 71 -0.77 -33.02 22.37
N SER A 72 -1.14 -33.69 21.29
CA SER A 72 -1.73 -35.03 21.36
C SER A 72 -0.71 -36.14 21.64
N ALA A 73 0.58 -35.95 21.35
CA ALA A 73 1.60 -36.96 21.61
C ALA A 73 1.97 -37.08 23.10
N PRO A 74 2.37 -38.28 23.61
CA PRO A 74 2.91 -38.44 24.96
C PRO A 74 4.14 -37.54 25.17
N PRO A 75 4.27 -36.76 26.26
CA PRO A 75 5.34 -35.76 26.43
C PRO A 75 6.77 -36.26 26.23
N GLU A 76 7.06 -37.49 26.64
CA GLU A 76 8.37 -38.13 26.61
C GLU A 76 8.70 -38.79 25.26
N GLN A 77 7.70 -38.92 24.38
CA GLN A 77 7.86 -39.53 23.07
C GLN A 77 8.50 -38.54 22.09
N ASP A 78 9.59 -38.97 21.45
CA ASP A 78 10.15 -38.29 20.28
C ASP A 78 9.16 -38.40 19.11
N ILE A 79 8.83 -37.28 18.48
CA ILE A 79 7.87 -37.20 17.38
C ILE A 79 8.42 -36.51 16.14
N VAL A 80 7.96 -36.97 14.98
CA VAL A 80 8.15 -36.33 13.68
C VAL A 80 6.78 -35.97 13.12
N VAL A 81 6.48 -34.68 13.01
CA VAL A 81 5.23 -34.19 12.40
C VAL A 81 5.48 -33.87 10.93
N LYS A 82 4.72 -34.50 10.05
CA LYS A 82 4.76 -34.27 8.60
C LYS A 82 3.63 -33.34 8.18
N LEU A 83 3.99 -32.30 7.42
CA LEU A 83 3.09 -31.27 6.89
C LEU A 83 3.39 -31.05 5.41
N ASP A 84 2.39 -30.69 4.61
CA ASP A 84 2.57 -30.41 3.19
C ASP A 84 2.75 -28.90 2.85
N ASN A 85 2.59 -28.01 3.83
CA ASN A 85 2.88 -26.59 3.68
C ASN A 85 4.27 -26.19 4.12
N GLN A 86 5.10 -25.96 3.12
CA GLN A 86 6.47 -25.52 3.29
C GLN A 86 6.59 -24.23 4.12
N SER A 87 5.65 -23.29 3.99
CA SER A 87 5.70 -22.03 4.73
C SER A 87 5.55 -22.24 6.24
N VAL A 88 4.67 -23.15 6.66
CA VAL A 88 4.49 -23.50 8.08
C VAL A 88 5.74 -24.18 8.62
N VAL A 89 6.34 -25.10 7.86
CA VAL A 89 7.61 -25.77 8.25
C VAL A 89 8.77 -24.77 8.39
N GLU A 90 8.91 -23.84 7.44
CA GLU A 90 9.93 -22.78 7.50
C GLU A 90 9.71 -21.84 8.70
N GLN A 91 8.46 -21.48 8.99
CA GLN A 91 8.12 -20.67 10.15
C GLN A 91 8.37 -21.42 11.46
N TYR A 92 8.04 -22.71 11.56
CA TYR A 92 8.37 -23.53 12.73
C TYR A 92 9.88 -23.52 13.00
N SER A 93 10.68 -23.75 11.96
CA SER A 93 12.15 -23.74 12.08
C SER A 93 12.67 -22.42 12.65
N ARG A 94 12.07 -21.29 12.26
CA ARG A 94 12.51 -19.96 12.71
C ARG A 94 11.94 -19.53 14.06
N LEU A 95 10.64 -19.74 14.28
CA LEU A 95 9.87 -19.19 15.40
C LEU A 95 9.83 -20.14 16.60
N VAL A 96 10.02 -21.44 16.38
CA VAL A 96 9.98 -22.45 17.45
C VAL A 96 11.37 -23.06 17.63
N LYS A 97 11.90 -23.76 16.62
CA LYS A 97 13.19 -24.50 16.75
C LYS A 97 14.38 -23.57 17.01
N ASN A 98 14.52 -22.52 16.21
CA ASN A 98 15.60 -21.53 16.34
C ASN A 98 15.08 -20.20 16.92
N ARG A 99 14.15 -20.26 17.88
CA ARG A 99 13.46 -19.07 18.41
C ARG A 99 14.44 -18.05 18.99
N ARG A 100 15.48 -18.52 19.71
CA ARG A 100 16.46 -17.67 20.40
C ARG A 100 17.27 -16.80 19.42
N ASP A 101 17.46 -17.26 18.20
CA ASP A 101 18.14 -16.50 17.13
C ASP A 101 17.21 -15.50 16.43
N THR A 102 15.90 -15.65 16.61
CA THR A 102 14.91 -14.77 15.99
C THR A 102 14.62 -13.56 16.88
N LEU A 103 15.00 -12.39 16.37
CA LEU A 103 14.73 -11.08 17.00
C LEU A 103 13.26 -10.95 17.48
N PRO A 104 13.00 -10.40 18.69
CA PRO A 104 11.65 -10.21 19.22
C PRO A 104 10.68 -9.54 18.24
N ARG A 105 11.15 -8.50 17.53
CA ARG A 105 10.34 -7.80 16.51
C ARG A 105 9.85 -8.69 15.37
N LYS A 106 10.61 -9.72 15.00
CA LYS A 106 10.24 -10.66 13.92
C LYS A 106 9.22 -11.66 14.45
N ARG A 107 9.34 -12.09 15.70
CA ARG A 107 8.37 -12.97 16.37
C ARG A 107 7.01 -12.28 16.48
N PHE A 108 6.98 -11.07 17.03
CA PHE A 108 5.74 -10.30 17.22
C PHE A 108 5.03 -9.92 15.91
N ARG A 109 5.78 -9.67 14.83
CA ARG A 109 5.20 -9.30 13.51
C ARG A 109 4.87 -10.48 12.62
N SER A 110 5.11 -11.71 13.08
CA SER A 110 4.73 -12.89 12.30
C SER A 110 3.21 -13.07 12.37
N THR A 111 2.60 -13.48 11.27
CA THR A 111 1.20 -13.93 11.27
C THR A 111 1.07 -15.08 12.28
N TYR A 112 0.00 -15.05 13.08
CA TYR A 112 -0.28 -16.00 14.16
C TYR A 112 0.78 -16.03 15.26
N ALA A 113 1.46 -14.91 15.53
CA ALA A 113 2.54 -14.81 16.53
C ALA A 113 2.17 -15.43 17.90
N GLY A 114 0.92 -15.25 18.35
CA GLY A 114 0.43 -15.84 19.59
C GLY A 114 0.40 -17.37 19.56
N ILE A 115 -0.15 -17.97 18.49
CA ILE A 115 -0.21 -19.42 18.32
C ILE A 115 1.21 -20.00 18.21
N TRP A 116 2.11 -19.34 17.47
CA TRP A 116 3.53 -19.72 17.41
C TRP A 116 4.22 -19.64 18.77
N ALA A 117 3.86 -18.68 19.63
CA ALA A 117 4.42 -18.58 20.97
C ALA A 117 3.92 -19.70 21.88
N VAL A 118 2.63 -20.06 21.81
CA VAL A 118 2.07 -21.21 22.53
C VAL A 118 2.69 -22.52 22.05
N LEU A 119 2.83 -22.71 20.73
CA LEU A 119 3.50 -23.89 20.18
C LEU A 119 4.95 -23.97 20.64
N TRP A 120 5.67 -22.85 20.66
CA TRP A 120 7.04 -22.85 21.20
C TRP A 120 7.07 -23.26 22.67
N GLN A 121 6.18 -22.71 23.51
CA GLN A 121 6.12 -23.09 24.92
C GLN A 121 5.81 -24.57 25.09
N ALA A 122 4.87 -25.10 24.30
CA ALA A 122 4.53 -26.52 24.29
C ALA A 122 5.74 -27.39 23.91
N VAL A 123 6.48 -27.03 22.86
CA VAL A 123 7.69 -27.77 22.44
C VAL A 123 8.82 -27.66 23.47
N GLU A 124 9.11 -26.47 24.00
CA GLU A 124 10.18 -26.25 24.99
C GLU A 124 9.91 -27.01 26.30
N SER A 125 8.63 -27.14 26.68
CA SER A 125 8.23 -27.83 27.92
C SER A 125 8.23 -29.36 27.84
N ARG A 126 8.35 -29.93 26.63
CA ARG A 126 8.29 -31.38 26.42
C ARG A 126 9.67 -32.03 26.56
N PRO A 127 9.79 -33.17 27.27
CA PRO A 127 11.04 -33.94 27.30
C PRO A 127 11.41 -34.58 25.95
N GLY A 128 10.41 -35.08 25.20
CA GLY A 128 10.60 -35.69 23.89
C GLY A 128 10.85 -34.66 22.79
N ARG A 129 11.70 -35.00 21.83
CA ARG A 129 12.08 -34.14 20.70
C ARG A 129 10.94 -34.01 19.70
N VAL A 130 10.79 -32.80 19.14
CA VAL A 130 9.82 -32.51 18.08
C VAL A 130 10.56 -32.10 16.81
N GLU A 131 10.48 -32.96 15.80
CA GLU A 131 10.91 -32.65 14.44
C GLU A 131 9.70 -32.38 13.55
N VAL A 132 9.83 -31.41 12.64
CA VAL A 132 8.79 -31.08 11.67
C VAL A 132 9.40 -31.18 10.28
N VAL A 133 8.80 -32.02 9.43
CA VAL A 133 9.31 -32.36 8.10
C VAL A 133 8.29 -31.97 7.05
N TRP A 134 8.76 -31.24 6.04
CA TRP A 134 7.95 -30.97 4.86
C TRP A 134 7.84 -32.22 3.99
N ILE A 135 6.62 -32.54 3.58
CA ILE A 135 6.33 -33.56 2.57
C ILE A 135 5.66 -32.92 1.37
N LYS A 136 5.83 -33.54 0.21
CA LYS A 136 5.20 -33.05 -1.01
C LYS A 136 3.71 -33.38 -0.98
N GLY A 137 2.86 -32.35 -1.07
CA GLY A 137 1.42 -32.52 -1.24
C GLY A 137 1.06 -33.35 -2.48
N HIS A 138 -0.13 -33.98 -2.46
CA HIS A 138 -0.65 -34.81 -3.56
C HIS A 138 0.31 -35.89 -4.08
N SER A 139 1.11 -36.49 -3.19
CA SER A 139 2.10 -37.52 -3.54
C SER A 139 1.69 -38.93 -3.10
N ASN A 140 0.38 -39.18 -2.94
CA ASN A 140 -0.20 -40.46 -2.50
C ASN A 140 0.40 -41.00 -1.19
N ILE A 141 0.72 -40.09 -0.26
CA ILE A 141 1.22 -40.45 1.07
C ILE A 141 0.00 -40.76 1.94
N HIS A 142 -0.25 -42.04 2.20
CA HIS A 142 -1.46 -42.53 2.88
C HIS A 142 -1.82 -41.75 4.16
N GLY A 143 -0.86 -41.51 5.06
CA GLY A 143 -1.11 -40.76 6.29
C GLY A 143 -1.51 -39.30 6.06
N ASN A 144 -0.97 -38.65 5.03
CA ASN A 144 -1.35 -37.28 4.67
C ASN A 144 -2.76 -37.23 4.09
N GLU A 145 -3.14 -38.19 3.24
CA GLU A 145 -4.50 -38.28 2.69
C GLU A 145 -5.54 -38.48 3.78
N LEU A 146 -5.23 -39.28 4.80
CA LEU A 146 -6.09 -39.44 5.97
C LEU A 146 -6.20 -38.15 6.78
N ALA A 147 -5.11 -37.39 6.93
CA ALA A 147 -5.13 -36.10 7.63
C ALA A 147 -5.95 -35.03 6.86
N ASP A 148 -5.78 -34.94 5.54
CA ASP A 148 -6.60 -34.08 4.65
C ASP A 148 -8.09 -34.43 4.77
N GLN A 149 -8.41 -35.72 4.71
CA GLN A 149 -9.79 -36.19 4.85
C GLN A 149 -10.37 -35.85 6.23
N ALA A 150 -9.60 -36.04 7.30
CA ALA A 150 -9.99 -35.68 8.66
C ALA A 150 -10.24 -34.17 8.79
N ALA A 151 -9.36 -33.33 8.21
CA ALA A 151 -9.51 -31.88 8.20
C ALA A 151 -10.78 -31.45 7.44
N LYS A 152 -11.08 -32.05 6.29
CA LYS A 152 -12.30 -31.77 5.51
C LYS A 152 -13.57 -32.17 6.24
N VAL A 153 -13.58 -33.35 6.87
CA VAL A 153 -14.71 -33.80 7.70
C VAL A 153 -14.93 -32.83 8.86
N ALA A 154 -13.87 -32.41 9.55
CA ALA A 154 -13.95 -31.43 10.62
C ALA A 154 -14.45 -30.06 10.11
N ALA A 155 -14.01 -29.59 8.95
CA ALA A 155 -14.45 -28.30 8.38
C ALA A 155 -15.96 -28.29 8.05
N GLN A 156 -16.52 -29.43 7.65
CA GLN A 156 -17.95 -29.58 7.38
C GLN A 156 -18.77 -29.86 8.65
N SER A 157 -18.11 -30.12 9.78
CA SER A 157 -18.79 -30.42 11.04
C SER A 157 -19.35 -29.17 11.72
N GLY A 158 -20.41 -29.34 12.52
CA GLY A 158 -20.93 -28.30 13.42
C GLY A 158 -20.16 -28.16 14.74
N SER A 159 -18.95 -28.72 14.84
CA SER A 159 -18.19 -28.77 16.09
C SER A 159 -17.74 -27.39 16.53
N VAL A 160 -17.69 -27.17 17.86
CA VAL A 160 -17.17 -25.92 18.43
C VAL A 160 -15.70 -25.76 18.06
N PRO A 161 -15.29 -24.60 17.50
CA PRO A 161 -13.91 -24.34 17.13
C PRO A 161 -12.97 -24.34 18.33
N TRP A 162 -11.78 -24.93 18.14
CA TRP A 162 -10.69 -24.87 19.09
C TRP A 162 -10.14 -23.46 19.17
N MET A 163 -10.11 -22.94 20.40
CA MET A 163 -9.53 -21.66 20.74
C MET A 163 -8.22 -21.89 21.49
N VAL A 164 -7.17 -21.22 21.05
CA VAL A 164 -5.87 -21.28 21.72
C VAL A 164 -5.86 -20.26 22.85
N ASP A 165 -5.66 -20.74 24.07
CA ASP A 165 -5.38 -19.87 25.21
C ASP A 165 -3.97 -19.28 25.08
N LEU A 166 -3.90 -18.02 24.65
CA LEU A 166 -2.63 -17.32 24.45
C LEU A 166 -1.90 -16.99 25.77
N THR A 167 -2.52 -17.22 26.93
CA THR A 167 -1.87 -17.06 28.24
C THR A 167 -0.95 -18.23 28.59
N GLN A 168 -1.01 -19.34 27.83
CA GLN A 168 -0.14 -20.51 27.97
C GLN A 168 1.30 -20.28 27.49
N GLN A 169 1.72 -19.02 27.34
CA GLN A 169 3.09 -18.62 26.97
C GLN A 169 3.40 -17.27 27.63
N THR A 170 4.68 -17.00 27.84
CA THR A 170 5.14 -15.80 28.59
C THR A 170 5.91 -14.79 27.72
N ASP A 171 6.15 -15.10 26.45
CA ASP A 171 7.01 -14.31 25.57
C ASP A 171 6.30 -13.11 24.94
N ILE A 172 5.00 -13.23 24.64
CA ILE A 172 4.15 -12.16 24.12
C ILE A 172 3.08 -11.84 25.15
N THR A 173 3.26 -10.72 25.84
CA THR A 173 2.39 -10.33 26.97
C THR A 173 1.20 -9.47 26.56
N THR A 174 1.13 -9.02 25.30
CA THR A 174 0.07 -8.12 24.84
C THR A 174 -0.32 -8.42 23.40
N PHE A 175 -1.62 -8.49 23.17
CA PHE A 175 -2.22 -8.70 21.85
C PHE A 175 -3.09 -7.52 21.49
N ALA A 176 -3.08 -7.13 20.21
CA ALA A 176 -3.97 -6.11 19.69
C ALA A 176 -5.34 -6.71 19.40
N HIS A 177 -6.39 -5.96 19.69
CA HIS A 177 -7.77 -6.34 19.38
C HIS A 177 -8.38 -5.37 18.37
N CYS A 178 -9.23 -5.90 17.48
CA CYS A 178 -9.96 -5.15 16.48
C CYS A 178 -11.39 -5.70 16.40
N TYR A 179 -12.41 -4.84 16.61
CA TYR A 179 -13.82 -5.22 16.64
C TYR A 179 -14.13 -6.44 17.53
N GLY A 180 -13.50 -6.52 18.71
CA GLY A 180 -13.69 -7.62 19.67
C GLY A 180 -12.87 -8.88 19.40
N GLY A 181 -12.26 -9.03 18.21
CA GLY A 181 -11.37 -10.14 17.87
C GLY A 181 -9.88 -9.82 18.07
N ILE A 182 -9.06 -10.85 18.26
CA ILE A 182 -7.59 -10.71 18.30
C ILE A 182 -7.07 -10.47 16.88
N VAL A 183 -6.10 -9.57 16.73
CA VAL A 183 -5.40 -9.36 15.46
C VAL A 183 -4.36 -10.47 15.27
N GLU A 184 -4.66 -11.39 14.36
CA GLU A 184 -3.83 -12.57 14.08
C GLU A 184 -2.83 -12.38 12.94
N ILE A 185 -2.83 -11.22 12.28
CA ILE A 185 -1.90 -10.87 11.20
C ILE A 185 -0.83 -9.88 11.68
N ASP A 186 0.13 -9.53 10.82
CA ASP A 186 1.11 -8.47 11.16
C ASP A 186 0.39 -7.14 11.46
N LEU A 187 0.39 -6.76 12.74
CA LEU A 187 -0.23 -5.54 13.24
C LEU A 187 0.29 -4.29 12.52
N ARG A 188 1.59 -4.24 12.20
CA ARG A 188 2.16 -3.08 11.49
C ARG A 188 1.62 -3.00 10.06
N GLN A 189 1.48 -4.14 9.39
CA GLN A 189 0.92 -4.19 8.05
C GLN A 189 -0.55 -3.77 8.06
N LEU A 190 -1.33 -4.26 9.02
CA LEU A 190 -2.72 -3.85 9.22
C LEU A 190 -2.85 -2.33 9.43
N LEU A 191 -2.07 -1.77 10.37
CA LEU A 191 -2.10 -0.33 10.64
C LEU A 191 -1.66 0.50 9.43
N LYS A 192 -0.64 0.02 8.69
CA LYS A 192 -0.21 0.67 7.46
C LYS A 192 -1.33 0.68 6.41
N GLN A 193 -2.00 -0.45 6.18
CA GLN A 193 -3.11 -0.55 5.25
C GLN A 193 -4.26 0.37 5.64
N GLN A 194 -4.67 0.38 6.91
CA GLN A 194 -5.72 1.29 7.39
C GLN A 194 -5.34 2.75 7.18
N SER A 195 -4.11 3.14 7.51
CA SER A 195 -3.61 4.49 7.31
C SER A 195 -3.63 4.88 5.82
N THR A 196 -3.09 4.01 4.95
CA THR A 196 -3.10 4.23 3.50
C THR A 196 -4.51 4.39 2.93
N ILE A 197 -5.47 3.55 3.35
CA ILE A 197 -6.87 3.66 2.90
C ILE A 197 -7.48 4.97 3.38
N ARG A 198 -7.30 5.34 4.66
CA ARG A 198 -7.80 6.61 5.22
C ARG A 198 -7.22 7.81 4.47
N HIS A 199 -5.92 7.81 4.21
CA HIS A 199 -5.28 8.90 3.47
C HIS A 199 -5.79 8.99 2.04
N HIS A 200 -5.93 7.86 1.35
CA HIS A 200 -6.49 7.84 0.01
C HIS A 200 -7.91 8.42 0.01
N GLN A 201 -8.81 7.91 0.86
CA GLN A 201 -10.19 8.42 0.97
C GLN A 201 -10.26 9.91 1.36
N ALA A 202 -9.42 10.35 2.29
CA ALA A 202 -9.34 11.76 2.68
C ALA A 202 -8.83 12.66 1.55
N TRP A 203 -7.96 12.15 0.68
CA TRP A 203 -7.45 12.88 -0.47
C TRP A 203 -8.45 12.92 -1.62
N THR A 204 -9.01 11.77 -2.01
CA THR A 204 -9.99 11.66 -3.10
C THR A 204 -11.30 12.39 -2.81
N SER A 205 -11.69 12.49 -1.53
CA SER A 205 -12.90 13.20 -1.11
C SER A 205 -12.82 14.72 -1.22
N GLN A 206 -11.62 15.29 -1.38
CA GLN A 206 -11.45 16.75 -1.46
C GLN A 206 -12.12 17.31 -2.71
N ARG A 207 -12.89 18.39 -2.55
CA ARG A 207 -13.61 19.06 -3.66
C ARG A 207 -12.70 19.39 -4.84
N ARG A 208 -11.46 19.82 -4.57
CA ARG A 208 -10.45 20.13 -5.59
C ARG A 208 -10.03 18.89 -6.39
N VAL A 209 -9.85 17.75 -5.72
CA VAL A 209 -9.45 16.50 -6.38
C VAL A 209 -10.60 16.00 -7.24
N LYS A 210 -11.82 15.94 -6.72
CA LYS A 210 -13.02 15.55 -7.49
C LYS A 210 -13.25 16.42 -8.72
N ARG A 211 -12.88 17.70 -8.66
CA ARG A 211 -13.03 18.61 -9.81
C ARG A 211 -11.93 18.43 -10.84
N ALA A 212 -10.68 18.34 -10.41
CA ALA A 212 -9.54 18.22 -11.30
C ALA A 212 -9.41 16.81 -11.90
N ILE A 213 -9.87 15.80 -11.16
CA ILE A 213 -9.79 14.38 -11.48
C ILE A 213 -11.15 13.73 -11.15
N PRO A 214 -12.20 13.97 -11.96
CA PRO A 214 -13.53 13.43 -11.71
C PRO A 214 -13.55 11.90 -11.75
N ASP A 215 -12.85 11.31 -12.72
CA ASP A 215 -12.81 9.87 -12.96
C ASP A 215 -11.49 9.29 -12.42
N ILE A 216 -11.35 9.32 -11.09
CA ILE A 216 -10.09 8.99 -10.41
C ILE A 216 -9.62 7.54 -10.59
N ASP A 217 -10.58 6.64 -10.81
CA ASP A 217 -10.33 5.21 -11.02
C ASP A 217 -9.84 4.90 -12.45
N ASP A 218 -10.13 5.78 -13.41
CA ASP A 218 -9.71 5.66 -14.82
C ASP A 218 -8.31 6.25 -15.08
N VAL A 219 -7.70 6.88 -14.07
CA VAL A 219 -6.37 7.46 -14.19
C VAL A 219 -5.30 6.36 -14.26
N GLU A 220 -4.42 6.45 -15.25
CA GLU A 220 -3.19 5.65 -15.26
C GLU A 220 -2.19 6.21 -14.23
N TRP A 221 -2.33 5.75 -12.98
CA TRP A 221 -1.53 6.18 -11.84
C TRP A 221 -0.03 5.88 -11.95
N ASN A 222 0.37 4.76 -12.53
CA ASN A 222 1.79 4.44 -12.70
C ASN A 222 2.47 5.46 -13.60
N SER A 223 1.83 5.80 -14.72
CA SER A 223 2.35 6.80 -15.65
C SER A 223 2.27 8.21 -15.07
N THR A 224 1.19 8.54 -14.38
CA THR A 224 1.00 9.85 -13.71
C THR A 224 2.03 10.08 -12.62
N LEU A 225 2.24 9.09 -11.73
CA LEU A 225 3.26 9.17 -10.68
C LEU A 225 4.67 9.19 -11.26
N ALA A 226 4.94 8.43 -12.33
CA ALA A 226 6.22 8.51 -13.02
C ALA A 226 6.49 9.93 -13.54
N TYR A 227 5.50 10.63 -14.06
CA TYR A 227 5.63 12.02 -14.48
C TYR A 227 5.77 12.99 -13.29
N VAL A 228 4.97 12.83 -12.23
CA VAL A 228 5.10 13.66 -11.00
C VAL A 228 6.51 13.56 -10.42
N HIS A 229 7.13 12.38 -10.48
CA HIS A 229 8.49 12.12 -10.01
C HIS A 229 9.59 12.33 -11.06
N ASP A 230 9.28 12.80 -12.27
CA ASP A 230 10.23 12.96 -13.39
C ASP A 230 11.03 11.66 -13.67
N ARG A 231 10.39 10.51 -13.45
CA ARG A 231 10.95 9.15 -13.52
C ARG A 231 12.16 8.90 -12.64
N HIS A 232 12.48 9.82 -11.74
CA HIS A 232 13.47 9.57 -10.71
C HIS A 232 12.92 8.51 -9.79
N ALA A 233 13.62 7.39 -9.75
CA ALA A 233 13.25 6.34 -8.83
C ALA A 233 13.45 6.83 -7.39
N VAL A 234 12.40 6.69 -6.59
CA VAL A 234 12.36 7.13 -5.21
C VAL A 234 13.06 6.05 -4.37
N PHE A 235 14.39 6.09 -4.35
CA PHE A 235 15.22 5.15 -3.59
C PHE A 235 15.54 5.62 -2.17
N THR A 236 15.33 6.90 -1.89
CA THR A 236 15.60 7.53 -0.60
C THR A 236 14.38 8.30 -0.09
N PHE A 237 14.26 8.42 1.22
CA PHE A 237 13.24 9.24 1.88
C PHE A 237 13.59 10.73 1.91
N TYR A 238 14.66 11.13 1.23
CA TYR A 238 15.18 12.49 1.22
C TYR A 238 15.17 13.04 -0.20
N SER A 239 14.54 14.20 -0.38
CA SER A 239 14.60 14.99 -1.62
C SER A 239 15.42 16.26 -1.37
N ASN A 240 16.11 16.75 -2.39
CA ASN A 240 16.70 18.08 -2.34
C ASN A 240 15.62 19.15 -2.65
N SER A 241 15.93 20.42 -2.39
CA SER A 241 14.98 21.52 -2.60
C SER A 241 14.46 21.59 -4.04
N LYS A 242 15.31 21.35 -5.04
CA LYS A 242 14.93 21.40 -6.47
C LYS A 242 13.90 20.32 -6.81
N ASP A 243 14.17 19.08 -6.43
CA ASP A 243 13.27 17.94 -6.65
C ASP A 243 11.93 18.14 -5.90
N SER A 244 11.98 18.64 -4.67
CA SER A 244 10.77 18.98 -3.90
C SER A 244 9.92 20.06 -4.57
N HIS A 245 10.53 21.13 -5.08
CA HIS A 245 9.84 22.19 -5.81
C HIS A 245 9.20 21.66 -7.10
N GLN A 246 9.94 20.88 -7.90
CA GLN A 246 9.44 20.30 -9.14
C GLN A 246 8.23 19.39 -8.91
N ARG A 247 8.32 18.45 -7.94
CA ARG A 247 7.21 17.56 -7.59
C ARG A 247 5.99 18.33 -7.10
N THR A 248 6.21 19.32 -6.22
CA THR A 248 5.14 20.18 -5.72
C THR A 248 4.46 20.93 -6.87
N HIS A 249 5.24 21.43 -7.83
CA HIS A 249 4.71 22.11 -9.00
C HIS A 249 3.90 21.15 -9.91
N HIS A 250 4.34 19.91 -10.12
CA HIS A 250 3.57 18.89 -10.86
C HIS A 250 2.24 18.56 -10.17
N ILE A 251 2.26 18.39 -8.84
CA ILE A 251 1.04 18.17 -8.04
C ILE A 251 0.08 19.37 -8.13
N LYS A 252 0.61 20.60 -8.08
CA LYS A 252 -0.21 21.81 -8.25
C LYS A 252 -0.87 21.84 -9.63
N LYS A 253 -0.17 21.47 -10.70
CA LYS A 253 -0.74 21.37 -12.06
C LYS A 253 -1.85 20.33 -12.12
N LEU A 254 -1.59 19.12 -11.60
CA LEU A 254 -2.56 18.02 -11.57
C LEU A 254 -3.86 18.40 -10.85
N HIS A 255 -3.78 19.22 -9.80
CA HIS A 255 -4.94 19.66 -9.02
C HIS A 255 -5.52 21.02 -9.41
N GLY A 256 -5.05 21.64 -10.50
CA GLY A 256 -5.52 22.95 -10.93
C GLY A 256 -5.21 24.09 -9.94
N MET A 257 -4.11 23.98 -9.18
CA MET A 257 -3.72 24.91 -8.12
C MET A 257 -2.74 26.00 -8.56
N LEU A 258 -2.58 26.20 -9.88
CA LEU A 258 -1.77 27.28 -10.41
C LEU A 258 -2.33 28.67 -10.02
N PRO A 259 -1.48 29.68 -9.81
CA PRO A 259 -1.89 31.00 -9.34
C PRO A 259 -2.67 31.78 -10.40
N THR A 260 -3.99 31.59 -10.42
CA THR A 260 -4.99 32.25 -11.29
C THR A 260 -5.54 33.53 -10.67
N LEU A 261 -5.93 34.53 -11.47
CA LEU A 261 -6.42 35.81 -10.93
C LEU A 261 -7.65 35.63 -10.04
N ASN A 262 -8.53 34.68 -10.34
CA ASN A 262 -9.62 34.32 -9.42
C ASN A 262 -9.12 33.75 -8.08
N SER A 263 -8.09 32.89 -8.09
CA SER A 263 -7.47 32.35 -6.89
C SER A 263 -6.76 33.44 -6.09
N MET A 264 -6.12 34.38 -6.79
CA MET A 264 -5.43 35.54 -6.21
C MET A 264 -6.44 36.50 -5.57
N GLN A 265 -7.55 36.79 -6.25
CA GLN A 265 -8.69 37.55 -5.72
C GLN A 265 -9.32 36.86 -4.51
N ALA A 266 -9.57 35.54 -4.56
CA ALA A 266 -10.13 34.82 -3.43
C ALA A 266 -9.22 34.90 -2.18
N ARG A 267 -7.90 34.92 -2.38
CA ARG A 267 -6.88 35.03 -1.31
C ARG A 267 -6.72 36.45 -0.76
N LYS A 268 -6.66 37.45 -1.65
CA LYS A 268 -6.46 38.87 -1.30
C LYS A 268 -7.37 39.77 -2.14
N PRO A 269 -8.68 39.86 -1.80
CA PRO A 269 -9.63 40.67 -2.57
C PRO A 269 -9.27 42.16 -2.63
N ASN A 270 -8.64 42.67 -1.58
CA ASN A 270 -8.17 44.06 -1.52
C ASN A 270 -7.04 44.35 -2.52
N LEU A 271 -6.20 43.36 -2.81
CA LEU A 271 -5.07 43.50 -3.73
C LEU A 271 -5.50 43.22 -5.18
N TYR A 272 -6.49 42.35 -5.37
CA TYR A 272 -7.02 41.97 -6.67
C TYR A 272 -8.53 42.23 -6.73
N PRO A 273 -8.95 43.49 -7.00
CA PRO A 273 -10.37 43.87 -7.02
C PRO A 273 -11.15 43.23 -8.18
N THR A 274 -10.45 42.79 -9.23
CA THR A 274 -11.04 42.06 -10.36
C THR A 274 -10.17 40.86 -10.72
N CYS A 275 -10.81 39.84 -11.28
CA CYS A 275 -10.16 38.64 -11.80
C CYS A 275 -10.28 38.49 -13.33
N VAL A 276 -10.60 39.56 -14.05
CA VAL A 276 -10.62 39.55 -15.53
C VAL A 276 -9.22 39.27 -16.07
N CYS A 277 -9.14 38.39 -17.07
CA CYS A 277 -7.89 37.96 -17.71
C CYS A 277 -7.13 39.15 -18.30
N ARG A 278 -5.82 39.24 -18.02
CA ARG A 278 -4.95 40.33 -18.50
C ARG A 278 -4.42 40.14 -19.93
N ARG A 279 -4.79 39.04 -20.59
CA ARG A 279 -4.42 38.79 -22.00
C ARG A 279 -5.56 39.10 -22.96
N CYS A 280 -6.77 38.66 -22.64
CA CYS A 280 -7.93 38.86 -23.51
C CYS A 280 -8.84 39.98 -23.03
N GLU A 281 -8.86 40.26 -21.72
CA GLU A 281 -9.75 41.26 -21.10
C GLU A 281 -11.25 40.99 -21.29
N LEU A 282 -11.63 39.78 -21.73
CA LEU A 282 -13.02 39.41 -22.03
C LEU A 282 -13.72 38.69 -20.86
N GLU A 283 -13.02 37.75 -20.22
CA GLU A 283 -13.61 36.85 -19.23
C GLU A 283 -12.82 36.83 -17.93
N LYS A 284 -13.44 36.30 -16.86
CA LYS A 284 -12.75 36.01 -15.61
C LYS A 284 -11.74 34.89 -15.82
N GLU A 285 -10.52 35.11 -15.35
CA GLU A 285 -9.46 34.13 -15.44
C GLU A 285 -9.55 33.11 -14.29
N ASP A 286 -9.95 31.91 -14.67
CA ASP A 286 -9.83 30.70 -13.86
C ASP A 286 -8.85 29.68 -14.47
N ASN A 287 -8.72 28.51 -13.84
CA ASN A 287 -7.77 27.50 -14.31
C ASN A 287 -8.08 27.03 -15.74
N ASN A 288 -9.36 26.91 -16.10
CA ASN A 288 -9.78 26.49 -17.43
C ASN A 288 -9.59 27.61 -18.46
N HIS A 289 -9.88 28.86 -18.09
CA HIS A 289 -9.69 30.03 -18.95
C HIS A 289 -8.22 30.23 -19.33
N VAL A 290 -7.25 29.96 -18.44
CA VAL A 290 -5.82 30.08 -18.79
C VAL A 290 -5.47 29.33 -20.07
N TRP A 291 -6.05 28.13 -20.25
CA TRP A 291 -5.78 27.25 -21.40
C TRP A 291 -6.75 27.44 -22.57
N LYS A 292 -7.88 28.11 -22.36
CA LYS A 292 -8.91 28.39 -23.38
C LYS A 292 -9.02 29.88 -23.75
N CYS A 293 -8.11 30.69 -23.24
CA CYS A 293 -8.09 32.14 -23.46
C CYS A 293 -8.04 32.44 -24.96
N PRO A 294 -8.94 33.28 -25.50
CA PRO A 294 -8.96 33.61 -26.92
C PRO A 294 -7.62 34.12 -27.45
N SER A 295 -6.92 34.97 -26.68
CA SER A 295 -5.59 35.47 -27.04
C SER A 295 -4.47 34.40 -27.11
N ALA A 296 -4.75 33.17 -26.69
CA ALA A 296 -3.80 32.04 -26.75
C ALA A 296 -4.36 30.87 -27.58
N ALA A 297 -5.51 31.02 -28.25
CA ALA A 297 -6.21 29.93 -28.93
C ALA A 297 -5.42 29.37 -30.12
N GLU A 298 -4.84 30.25 -30.94
CA GLU A 298 -3.99 29.87 -32.07
C GLU A 298 -2.75 29.11 -31.58
N THR A 299 -2.01 29.69 -30.64
CA THR A 299 -0.83 29.06 -30.02
C THR A 299 -1.16 27.70 -29.39
N THR A 300 -2.31 27.58 -28.71
CA THR A 300 -2.74 26.29 -28.14
C THR A 300 -2.96 25.25 -29.23
N THR A 301 -3.60 25.65 -30.34
CA THR A 301 -3.86 24.76 -31.49
C THR A 301 -2.56 24.32 -32.15
N GLU A 302 -1.59 25.22 -32.31
CA GLU A 302 -0.26 24.91 -32.85
C GLU A 302 0.50 23.92 -31.98
N ILE A 303 0.56 24.17 -30.66
CA ILE A 303 1.22 23.27 -29.70
C ILE A 303 0.63 21.85 -29.80
N TRP A 304 -0.70 21.73 -29.84
CA TRP A 304 -1.36 20.43 -29.98
C TRP A 304 -1.04 19.77 -31.31
N LYS A 305 -1.09 20.52 -32.42
CA LYS A 305 -0.77 20.00 -33.76
C LYS A 305 0.67 19.47 -33.81
N GLU A 306 1.63 20.22 -33.27
CA GLU A 306 3.03 19.79 -33.21
C GLU A 306 3.23 18.58 -32.31
N ALA A 307 2.61 18.58 -31.12
CA ALA A 307 2.69 17.44 -30.19
C ALA A 307 2.15 16.16 -30.84
N MET A 308 1.01 16.25 -31.52
CA MET A 308 0.40 15.13 -32.24
C MET A 308 1.30 14.64 -33.39
N GLY A 309 1.92 15.56 -34.12
CA GLY A 309 2.88 15.21 -35.19
C GLY A 309 4.10 14.42 -34.69
N LYS A 310 4.52 14.64 -33.45
CA LYS A 310 5.69 13.98 -32.83
C LYS A 310 5.37 12.62 -32.20
N ILE A 311 4.11 12.24 -32.03
CA ILE A 311 3.72 10.96 -31.38
C ILE A 311 4.34 9.76 -32.08
N ASN A 312 4.30 9.72 -33.42
CA ASN A 312 4.84 8.60 -34.18
C ASN A 312 6.35 8.46 -33.98
N GLU A 313 7.09 9.58 -33.98
CA GLU A 313 8.52 9.62 -33.73
C GLU A 313 8.87 9.09 -32.34
N TRP A 314 8.15 9.57 -31.31
CA TRP A 314 8.32 9.08 -29.94
C TRP A 314 7.96 7.60 -29.80
N GLY A 315 6.94 7.13 -30.55
CA GLY A 315 6.57 5.72 -30.65
C GLY A 315 7.69 4.85 -31.19
N VAL A 316 8.34 5.28 -32.27
CA VAL A 316 9.51 4.57 -32.85
C VAL A 316 10.66 4.52 -31.85
N GLN A 317 10.99 5.65 -31.20
CA GLN A 317 12.06 5.72 -30.19
C GLN A 317 11.77 4.81 -28.98
N ALA A 318 10.52 4.79 -28.51
CA ALA A 318 10.09 3.92 -27.42
C ALA A 318 10.17 2.44 -27.81
N THR A 319 9.80 2.10 -29.05
CA THR A 319 9.87 0.74 -29.60
C THR A 319 11.32 0.25 -29.70
N ASN A 320 12.24 1.10 -30.15
CA ASN A 320 13.67 0.77 -30.20
C ASN A 320 14.24 0.51 -28.80
N SER A 321 13.86 1.36 -27.83
CA SER A 321 14.24 1.20 -26.42
C SER A 321 13.64 -0.07 -25.80
N TYR A 322 12.38 -0.39 -26.13
CA TYR A 322 11.71 -1.64 -25.76
C TYR A 322 12.46 -2.86 -26.28
N ASN A 323 12.78 -2.89 -27.58
CA ASN A 323 13.48 -4.00 -28.23
C ASN A 323 14.86 -4.25 -27.60
N ALA A 324 15.56 -3.19 -27.17
CA ALA A 324 16.82 -3.30 -26.45
C ALA A 324 16.63 -3.91 -25.04
N ALA A 325 15.60 -3.50 -24.29
CA ALA A 325 15.34 -3.95 -22.92
C ALA A 325 14.67 -5.34 -22.82
N ARG A 326 13.82 -5.69 -23.80
CA ARG A 326 13.08 -6.97 -23.88
C ARG A 326 14.02 -8.18 -23.84
N LYS A 327 15.24 -8.06 -24.36
CA LYS A 327 16.26 -9.12 -24.33
C LYS A 327 16.64 -9.57 -22.91
N ARG A 328 16.25 -8.82 -21.87
CA ARG A 328 16.53 -9.12 -20.46
C ARG A 328 15.26 -9.44 -19.64
N GLU A 329 14.17 -8.70 -19.82
CA GLU A 329 12.91 -8.91 -19.07
C GLU A 329 11.66 -8.41 -19.84
N TYR A 330 10.80 -9.33 -20.30
CA TYR A 330 9.68 -9.04 -21.21
C TYR A 330 8.57 -8.15 -20.61
N LYS A 331 8.02 -8.49 -19.43
CA LYS A 331 6.85 -7.79 -18.84
C LYS A 331 7.18 -6.34 -18.46
N ARG A 332 8.32 -6.11 -17.80
CA ARG A 332 8.79 -4.76 -17.45
C ARG A 332 9.13 -3.91 -18.68
N ALA A 333 9.51 -4.52 -19.81
CA ALA A 333 9.80 -3.78 -21.03
C ALA A 333 8.54 -3.14 -21.64
N VAL A 334 7.41 -3.86 -21.67
CA VAL A 334 6.15 -3.37 -22.28
C VAL A 334 5.64 -2.11 -21.55
N ASP A 335 5.56 -2.16 -20.22
CA ASP A 335 5.10 -1.03 -19.40
C ASP A 335 5.97 0.23 -19.59
N ARG A 336 7.29 0.04 -19.69
CA ARG A 336 8.26 1.12 -19.92
C ARG A 336 8.12 1.78 -21.29
N GLY A 337 7.74 1.04 -22.32
CA GLY A 337 7.53 1.56 -23.67
C GLY A 337 6.38 2.56 -23.72
N ARG A 338 5.19 2.15 -23.24
CA ARG A 338 3.99 3.01 -23.18
C ARG A 338 4.23 4.27 -22.35
N GLN A 339 4.81 4.09 -21.16
CA GLN A 339 5.13 5.21 -20.29
C GLN A 339 6.01 6.23 -21.02
N THR A 340 7.00 5.78 -21.80
CA THR A 340 7.99 6.65 -22.48
C THR A 340 7.37 7.59 -23.49
N VAL A 341 6.44 7.11 -24.31
CA VAL A 341 5.72 7.97 -25.25
C VAL A 341 4.90 9.00 -24.47
N LEU A 342 4.14 8.57 -23.46
CA LEU A 342 3.31 9.46 -22.65
C LEU A 342 4.13 10.55 -21.96
N HIS A 343 5.26 10.19 -21.35
CA HIS A 343 6.12 11.14 -20.66
C HIS A 343 6.72 12.19 -21.61
N LYS A 344 7.14 11.76 -22.81
CA LYS A 344 7.63 12.70 -23.84
C LYS A 344 6.53 13.62 -24.33
N PHE A 345 5.33 13.07 -24.57
CA PHE A 345 4.16 13.82 -24.99
C PHE A 345 3.75 14.87 -23.96
N VAL A 346 3.54 14.46 -22.70
CA VAL A 346 3.17 15.37 -21.61
C VAL A 346 4.28 16.38 -21.34
N GLY A 347 5.54 15.96 -21.30
CA GLY A 347 6.67 16.86 -21.06
C GLY A 347 6.84 17.91 -22.18
N TYR A 348 6.57 17.54 -23.43
CA TYR A 348 6.57 18.51 -24.54
C TYR A 348 5.42 19.51 -24.41
N LEU A 349 4.19 19.04 -24.20
CA LEU A 349 3.02 19.92 -24.00
C LEU A 349 3.25 20.89 -22.85
N GLU A 350 3.76 20.40 -21.73
CA GLU A 350 4.09 21.20 -20.56
C GLU A 350 5.15 22.27 -20.87
N ALA A 351 6.25 21.88 -21.53
CA ALA A 351 7.32 22.82 -21.87
C ALA A 351 6.80 23.93 -22.80
N GLN A 352 6.06 23.57 -23.85
CA GLN A 352 5.52 24.56 -24.79
C GLN A 352 4.45 25.44 -24.14
N ALA A 353 3.52 24.86 -23.38
CA ALA A 353 2.48 25.61 -22.69
C ALA A 353 3.08 26.53 -21.61
N SER A 354 4.15 26.11 -20.94
CA SER A 354 4.92 26.95 -20.01
C SER A 354 5.49 28.19 -20.72
N GLU A 355 6.24 27.98 -21.80
CA GLU A 355 6.95 29.06 -22.50
C GLU A 355 6.02 30.00 -23.27
N LEU A 356 5.02 29.45 -23.97
CA LEU A 356 4.23 30.19 -24.95
C LEU A 356 2.88 30.67 -24.42
N ILE A 357 2.36 30.06 -23.35
CA ILE A 357 1.04 30.42 -22.80
C ILE A 357 1.20 30.99 -21.39
N TRP A 358 1.84 30.24 -20.49
CA TRP A 358 1.91 30.58 -19.08
C TRP A 358 2.82 31.79 -18.80
N LYS A 359 4.05 31.80 -19.33
CA LYS A 359 4.98 32.93 -19.15
C LYS A 359 4.42 34.25 -19.71
N PRO A 360 3.90 34.33 -20.95
CA PRO A 360 3.30 35.56 -21.47
C PRO A 360 2.10 36.05 -20.64
N ARG A 361 1.27 35.11 -20.16
CA ARG A 361 0.19 35.43 -19.22
C ARG A 361 0.75 36.05 -17.94
N CYS A 362 1.75 35.44 -17.32
CA CYS A 362 2.39 35.95 -16.11
C CYS A 362 2.97 37.35 -16.35
N SER A 363 3.64 37.58 -17.47
CA SER A 363 4.15 38.90 -17.86
C SER A 363 3.05 39.95 -17.95
N ALA A 364 1.92 39.65 -18.60
CA ALA A 364 0.77 40.56 -18.66
C ALA A 364 0.17 40.87 -17.28
N THR A 365 0.12 39.85 -16.42
CA THR A 365 -0.35 40.02 -15.03
C THR A 365 0.61 40.89 -14.21
N ILE A 366 1.92 40.68 -14.35
CA ILE A 366 2.95 41.45 -13.66
C ILE A 366 2.95 42.91 -14.11
N ALA A 367 2.84 43.16 -15.42
CA ALA A 367 2.74 44.51 -15.96
C ALA A 367 1.52 45.25 -15.39
N TRP A 368 0.38 44.55 -15.30
CA TRP A 368 -0.80 45.10 -14.64
C TRP A 368 -0.56 45.34 -13.14
N GLU A 369 0.02 44.39 -12.40
CA GLU A 369 0.35 44.56 -10.97
C GLU A 369 1.22 45.80 -10.74
N GLN A 370 2.25 46.00 -11.57
CA GLN A 370 3.12 47.18 -11.53
C GLN A 370 2.34 48.48 -11.78
N SER A 371 1.43 48.50 -12.75
CA SER A 371 0.56 49.67 -13.01
C SER A 371 -0.34 50.04 -11.83
N GLN A 372 -0.67 49.06 -10.97
CA GLN A 372 -1.49 49.25 -9.77
C GLN A 372 -0.65 49.47 -8.50
N GLY A 373 0.68 49.54 -8.62
CA GLY A 373 1.58 49.70 -7.47
C GLY A 373 1.66 48.47 -6.56
N ILE A 374 1.28 47.28 -7.04
CA ILE A 374 1.29 46.03 -6.26
C ILE A 374 2.72 45.49 -6.19
N SER A 375 3.29 45.43 -4.99
CA SER A 375 4.66 44.92 -4.78
C SER A 375 4.69 43.43 -4.39
N ALA A 376 5.87 42.81 -4.51
CA ALA A 376 6.10 41.45 -4.01
C ALA A 376 5.84 41.33 -2.49
N LYS A 377 6.12 42.40 -1.72
CA LYS A 377 5.85 42.47 -0.28
C LYS A 377 4.35 42.45 0.01
N ASP A 378 3.55 43.15 -0.81
CA ASP A 378 2.09 43.16 -0.68
C ASP A 378 1.50 41.79 -0.95
N LYS A 379 2.12 41.03 -1.87
CA LYS A 379 1.72 39.65 -2.19
C LYS A 379 2.06 38.66 -1.08
N THR A 380 3.20 38.80 -0.41
CA THR A 380 3.65 37.87 0.65
C THR A 380 3.14 38.21 2.05
N SER A 381 2.67 39.44 2.30
CA SER A 381 2.14 39.85 3.59
C SER A 381 0.98 38.98 4.09
N LYS A 382 0.84 38.80 5.41
CA LYS A 382 -0.30 38.07 5.98
C LYS A 382 -1.58 38.87 5.77
N TYR A 383 -2.55 38.29 5.07
CA TYR A 383 -3.88 38.90 4.90
C TYR A 383 -4.79 38.55 6.08
N THR A 384 -5.34 39.57 6.72
CA THR A 384 -6.20 39.46 7.91
C THR A 384 -7.66 39.84 7.66
N GLY A 385 -8.00 40.26 6.43
CA GLY A 385 -9.37 40.63 6.06
C GLY A 385 -10.25 39.43 5.66
N PRO A 386 -11.54 39.68 5.37
CA PRO A 386 -12.45 38.68 4.86
C PRO A 386 -11.98 38.18 3.49
N ARG A 387 -11.87 36.87 3.33
CA ARG A 387 -11.46 36.27 2.05
C ARG A 387 -12.62 36.26 1.05
N GLY A 388 -12.29 36.23 -0.24
CA GLY A 388 -13.27 36.17 -1.33
C GLY A 388 -13.94 34.79 -1.45
N ASP A 389 -14.62 34.52 -2.56
CA ASP A 389 -15.32 33.24 -2.77
C ASP A 389 -14.35 32.04 -2.88
N TRP A 390 -14.53 31.03 -2.03
CA TRP A 390 -13.81 29.73 -2.03
C TRP A 390 -14.67 28.57 -2.53
N SER A 391 -15.86 28.81 -3.08
CA SER A 391 -16.71 27.79 -3.72
C SER A 391 -15.94 26.98 -4.78
N GLN A 392 -14.91 27.61 -5.34
CA GLN A 392 -14.00 27.03 -6.31
C GLN A 392 -12.80 26.26 -5.69
N GLY A 393 -12.80 25.98 -4.38
CA GLY A 393 -11.94 24.97 -3.78
C GLY A 393 -10.46 25.32 -3.64
N TYR A 394 -10.08 26.60 -3.66
CA TYR A 394 -8.68 27.08 -3.62
C TYR A 394 -7.89 26.78 -2.32
N GLY A 395 -8.48 26.01 -1.39
CA GLY A 395 -7.99 25.76 -0.04
C GLY A 395 -6.58 25.17 -0.01
N TYR A 396 -5.80 25.59 1.00
CA TYR A 396 -4.47 25.04 1.28
C TYR A 396 -4.54 23.56 1.65
N ILE A 397 -3.40 22.89 1.53
CA ILE A 397 -3.16 21.65 2.29
C ILE A 397 -2.92 22.11 3.73
N THR A 398 -3.90 21.93 4.62
CA THR A 398 -3.63 22.01 6.05
C THR A 398 -2.85 20.78 6.47
N HIS A 399 -1.97 20.93 7.47
CA HIS A 399 -1.12 19.87 8.00
C HIS A 399 -1.93 18.63 8.43
N ASP A 400 -3.21 18.81 8.74
CA ASP A 400 -4.12 17.75 9.18
C ASP A 400 -4.73 16.93 8.02
N GLY A 401 -4.54 17.37 6.76
CA GLY A 401 -4.97 16.66 5.54
C GLY A 401 -3.86 15.85 4.86
N PHE A 402 -2.62 15.97 5.33
CA PHE A 402 -1.47 15.16 4.96
C PHE A 402 -0.76 14.74 6.25
N SER A 403 -1.20 13.66 6.88
CA SER A 403 -0.39 12.98 7.88
C SER A 403 0.79 12.29 7.18
N THR A 404 1.84 13.06 6.94
CA THR A 404 3.26 12.68 7.07
C THR A 404 3.69 11.31 6.52
N ILE A 405 4.15 11.31 5.26
CA ILE A 405 5.44 10.67 4.89
C ILE A 405 6.37 11.78 4.37
N VAL A 406 6.57 12.80 5.18
CA VAL A 406 7.82 13.58 5.13
C VAL A 406 8.39 13.43 6.53
N ALA A 407 9.57 12.84 6.60
CA ALA A 407 10.33 12.69 7.83
C ALA A 407 10.36 14.03 8.57
N GLN A 408 10.21 13.97 9.90
CA GLN A 408 10.36 15.09 10.80
C GLN A 408 11.62 15.89 10.43
N SER A 409 11.41 17.07 9.84
CA SER A 409 12.38 18.15 9.90
C SER A 409 11.78 19.14 10.89
N GLN A 410 12.47 19.30 12.02
CA GLN A 410 12.21 20.35 12.98
C GLN A 410 12.48 21.69 12.30
N VAL A 411 11.48 22.25 11.62
CA VAL A 411 11.50 23.65 11.20
C VAL A 411 10.18 24.24 11.63
N LEU A 412 10.26 25.22 12.53
CA LEU A 412 9.13 25.97 13.04
C LEU A 412 8.26 26.53 11.90
N ASP A 413 6.97 26.29 12.06
CA ASP A 413 5.85 27.17 11.70
C ASP A 413 6.15 28.15 10.54
N ARG A 414 6.16 27.60 9.32
CA ARG A 414 5.98 28.40 8.11
C ARG A 414 4.69 27.95 7.45
N THR A 415 3.65 28.76 7.63
CA THR A 415 2.54 28.82 6.68
C THR A 415 3.12 28.77 5.26
N ALA A 416 2.64 27.85 4.41
CA ALA A 416 3.06 27.78 3.01
C ALA A 416 2.62 29.04 2.26
N THR A 417 3.39 30.11 2.42
CA THR A 417 3.29 31.39 1.73
C THR A 417 4.43 31.44 0.72
N GLY A 418 4.13 31.25 -0.56
CA GLY A 418 5.07 31.38 -1.69
C GLY A 418 4.76 30.31 -2.76
N GLY A 419 4.54 30.58 -4.04
CA GLY A 419 4.93 31.76 -4.81
C GLY A 419 3.80 32.34 -5.64
N TRP A 420 3.89 33.65 -5.85
CA TRP A 420 3.05 34.43 -6.73
C TRP A 420 3.76 34.61 -8.05
N CYS A 421 3.24 34.07 -9.16
CA CYS A 421 3.68 34.22 -10.57
C CYS A 421 5.18 34.05 -10.94
N THR A 422 6.15 34.26 -10.05
CA THR A 422 7.58 34.43 -10.36
C THR A 422 8.43 33.24 -9.87
N GLU A 423 8.16 32.72 -8.66
CA GLU A 423 8.94 31.60 -8.10
C GLU A 423 8.68 30.24 -8.79
N GLU A 424 7.56 30.07 -9.50
CA GLU A 424 7.23 28.76 -10.10
C GLU A 424 8.02 28.45 -11.39
N PHE A 425 8.70 29.44 -11.97
CA PHE A 425 9.50 29.27 -13.21
C PHE A 425 10.87 29.97 -13.19
N GLY A 426 11.33 30.45 -12.02
CA GLY A 426 12.64 31.10 -11.89
C GLY A 426 12.74 32.44 -12.62
N LEU A 427 11.75 33.31 -12.42
CA LEU A 427 11.82 34.74 -12.77
C LEU A 427 12.04 35.59 -11.52
#